data_AF-A0A258BB30-F1
#
_entry.id   AF-A0A258BB30-F1
#
_cell.length_a   1.000
_cell.length_b   1.000
_cell.length_c   1.000
_cell.angle_alpha   90.00
_cell.angle_beta   90.00
_cell.angle_gamma   90.00
#
_symmetry.space_group_name_H-M   'P 1'
#
loop_
_entity.id
_entity.type
_entity.pdbx_description
1 polymer ?
#
loop_
_entity_poly.entity_id
_entity_poly.type
_entity_poly.pdbx_seq_one_letter_code
_entity_poly.pdbx_strand_id
1 'polypeptide(L)'
;YGNEAQVMFASHSWPRWGNDRVQEVMRTQRDSYAHLNNEVLHLANNGVTINEVHNVYKQPESLKSQWAAHSYHGSEEHNSRAVINRYLGYWDANPATLIPLSPKDSAPLYVEMMGGSAKIMAKGKQLYKQGKYREAMEIVNKLVYAEPNNTAAKDLLADIFEQIGYQKESPSVRNSFLGAAYELRHGMPSGASPKTNGPDMIRAMTTELWLNALAISMDSKKAAGMKFTINLSTPDNGEKFVVEMSNSALTNIKGYQDKNPNLTITVNRSDLEKVMGGQTTFEKLQAEGKAQFTGDRKAFDQLRSTLTTFTPDFELMPGTKAKKALPAQQNKDPFEAPPIANSDGA
;
A
#
# COMPACT_ATOMS: atom_id res chain seq x y z
N TYR A 1 -8.09 -8.58 -35.86
CA TYR A 1 -6.66 -8.29 -35.62
C TYR A 1 -5.77 -9.52 -35.49
N GLY A 2 -6.01 -10.45 -34.55
CA GLY A 2 -5.09 -11.60 -34.36
C GLY A 2 -4.73 -12.34 -35.65
N ASN A 3 -5.71 -12.62 -36.51
CA ASN A 3 -5.51 -13.38 -37.77
C ASN A 3 -4.78 -12.59 -38.87
N GLU A 4 -4.52 -11.30 -38.67
CA GLU A 4 -3.97 -10.39 -39.69
C GLU A 4 -2.68 -9.71 -39.22
N ALA A 5 -2.50 -9.55 -37.90
CA ALA A 5 -1.39 -8.81 -37.32
C ALA A 5 -0.04 -9.45 -37.67
N GLN A 6 0.85 -8.66 -38.28
CA GLN A 6 2.22 -9.08 -38.60
C GLN A 6 3.24 -8.67 -37.54
N VAL A 7 2.89 -7.70 -36.69
CA VAL A 7 3.75 -7.21 -35.61
C VAL A 7 2.89 -6.94 -34.38
N MET A 8 3.38 -7.37 -33.21
CA MET A 8 2.83 -7.03 -31.91
C MET A 8 3.90 -6.34 -31.06
N PHE A 9 3.53 -5.23 -30.42
CA PHE A 9 4.34 -4.54 -29.43
C PHE A 9 3.45 -4.07 -28.29
N ALA A 10 4.05 -3.74 -27.15
CA ALA A 10 3.36 -3.27 -25.97
C ALA A 10 4.19 -2.17 -25.29
N SER A 11 3.61 -1.49 -24.29
CA SER A 11 4.31 -0.46 -23.50
C SER A 11 5.51 -1.00 -22.72
N HIS A 12 5.62 -2.33 -22.59
CA HIS A 12 6.73 -3.01 -21.92
C HIS A 12 7.26 -4.17 -22.77
N SER A 13 8.56 -4.46 -22.59
CA SER A 13 9.31 -5.50 -23.29
C SER A 13 9.46 -5.25 -24.79
N TRP A 14 9.97 -6.25 -25.54
CA TRP A 14 10.30 -6.11 -26.96
C TRP A 14 9.18 -6.63 -27.88
N PRO A 15 9.09 -6.14 -29.13
CA PRO A 15 8.06 -6.59 -30.09
C PRO A 15 8.20 -8.06 -30.53
N ARG A 16 7.17 -8.55 -31.26
CA ARG A 16 7.12 -9.87 -31.91
C ARG A 16 6.70 -9.69 -33.36
N TRP A 17 7.40 -10.33 -34.29
CA TRP A 17 7.14 -10.25 -35.73
C TRP A 17 6.68 -11.61 -36.29
N GLY A 18 5.84 -11.57 -37.32
CA GLY A 18 5.23 -12.73 -37.97
C GLY A 18 3.93 -13.14 -37.28
N ASN A 19 2.88 -13.40 -38.07
CA ASN A 19 1.55 -13.71 -37.54
C ASN A 19 1.55 -14.94 -36.61
N ASP A 20 2.30 -15.99 -36.95
CA ASP A 20 2.37 -17.21 -36.14
C ASP A 20 2.92 -16.93 -34.72
N ARG A 21 3.99 -16.13 -34.61
CA ARG A 21 4.58 -15.75 -33.32
C ARG A 21 3.67 -14.83 -32.52
N VAL A 22 2.94 -13.93 -33.19
CA VAL A 22 1.93 -13.09 -32.55
C VAL A 22 0.81 -13.96 -31.97
N GLN A 23 0.29 -14.90 -32.76
CA GLN A 23 -0.76 -15.83 -32.35
C GLN A 23 -0.32 -16.74 -31.20
N GLU A 24 0.89 -17.28 -31.27
CA GLU A 24 1.51 -18.07 -30.21
C GLU A 24 1.50 -17.30 -28.89
N VAL A 25 2.10 -16.11 -28.85
CA VAL A 25 2.19 -15.32 -27.60
C VAL A 25 0.80 -14.92 -27.08
N MET A 26 -0.12 -14.52 -27.96
CA MET A 26 -1.48 -14.16 -27.56
C MET A 26 -2.24 -15.34 -26.94
N ARG A 27 -2.09 -16.55 -27.49
CA ARG A 27 -2.68 -17.78 -26.94
C ARG A 27 -2.02 -18.16 -25.62
N THR A 28 -0.68 -18.14 -25.56
CA THR A 28 0.05 -18.41 -24.31
C THR A 28 -0.39 -17.48 -23.19
N GLN A 29 -0.52 -16.18 -23.44
CA GLN A 29 -0.99 -15.20 -22.44
C GLN A 29 -2.44 -15.48 -22.02
N ARG A 30 -3.35 -15.63 -23.00
CA ARG A 30 -4.76 -15.97 -22.76
C ARG A 30 -4.89 -17.21 -21.86
N ASP A 31 -4.18 -18.27 -22.24
CA ASP A 31 -4.26 -19.57 -21.57
C ASP A 31 -3.59 -19.53 -20.19
N SER A 32 -2.52 -18.74 -20.00
CA SER A 32 -1.87 -18.55 -18.70
C SER A 32 -2.80 -17.91 -17.67
N TYR A 33 -3.49 -16.83 -18.03
CA TYR A 33 -4.43 -16.18 -17.12
C TYR A 33 -5.71 -16.99 -16.92
N ALA A 34 -6.24 -17.61 -17.98
CA ALA A 34 -7.40 -18.48 -17.89
C ALA A 34 -7.13 -19.69 -16.98
N HIS A 35 -5.98 -20.35 -17.16
CA HIS A 35 -5.58 -21.47 -16.32
C HIS A 35 -5.38 -21.03 -14.86
N LEU A 36 -4.65 -19.94 -14.61
CA LEU A 36 -4.47 -19.40 -13.26
C LEU A 36 -5.81 -19.15 -12.57
N ASN A 37 -6.77 -18.50 -13.24
CA ASN A 37 -8.07 -18.26 -12.65
C ASN A 37 -8.86 -19.55 -12.41
N ASN A 38 -9.00 -20.38 -13.45
CA ASN A 38 -9.90 -21.53 -13.43
C ASN A 38 -9.39 -22.63 -12.52
N GLU A 39 -8.09 -22.95 -12.58
CA GLU A 39 -7.51 -24.00 -11.74
C GLU A 39 -7.47 -23.59 -10.27
N VAL A 40 -7.15 -22.33 -9.97
CA VAL A 40 -7.20 -21.86 -8.58
C VAL A 40 -8.62 -21.93 -8.02
N LEU A 41 -9.65 -21.55 -8.80
CA LEU A 41 -11.04 -21.68 -8.37
C LEU A 41 -11.48 -23.14 -8.30
N HIS A 42 -10.97 -24.02 -9.16
CA HIS A 42 -11.19 -25.45 -9.05
C HIS A 42 -10.62 -25.99 -7.74
N LEU A 43 -9.37 -25.65 -7.41
CA LEU A 43 -8.72 -26.02 -6.14
C LEU A 43 -9.51 -25.48 -4.94
N ALA A 44 -9.95 -24.22 -4.98
CA ALA A 44 -10.74 -23.61 -3.92
C ALA A 44 -12.10 -24.32 -3.71
N ASN A 45 -12.79 -24.70 -4.79
CA ASN A 45 -14.02 -25.49 -4.71
C ASN A 45 -13.78 -26.91 -4.17
N ASN A 46 -12.55 -27.41 -4.23
CA ASN A 46 -12.13 -28.68 -3.60
C ASN A 46 -11.57 -28.49 -2.17
N GLY A 47 -11.75 -27.30 -1.58
CA GLY A 47 -11.37 -27.02 -0.19
C GLY A 47 -9.95 -26.50 0.02
N VAL A 48 -9.17 -26.25 -1.04
CA VAL A 48 -7.85 -25.62 -0.91
C VAL A 48 -8.01 -24.15 -0.52
N THR A 49 -7.40 -23.76 0.59
CA THR A 49 -7.54 -22.42 1.14
C THR A 49 -6.58 -21.39 0.54
N ILE A 50 -6.80 -20.10 0.82
CA ILE A 50 -5.87 -19.00 0.49
C ILE A 50 -4.46 -19.21 1.09
N ASN A 51 -4.36 -19.96 2.19
CA ASN A 51 -3.11 -20.26 2.88
C ASN A 51 -2.41 -21.53 2.35
N GLU A 52 -3.02 -22.25 1.42
CA GLU A 52 -2.48 -23.49 0.84
C GLU A 52 -2.22 -23.40 -0.65
N VAL A 53 -3.07 -22.65 -1.39
CA VAL A 53 -3.11 -22.66 -2.86
C VAL A 53 -1.75 -22.43 -3.52
N HIS A 54 -0.94 -21.53 -2.96
CA HIS A 54 0.38 -21.18 -3.49
C HIS A 54 1.41 -22.33 -3.44
N ASN A 55 1.15 -23.37 -2.64
CA ASN A 55 1.99 -24.56 -2.56
C ASN A 55 1.56 -25.64 -3.55
N VAL A 56 0.28 -25.65 -3.97
CA VAL A 56 -0.31 -26.72 -4.79
C VAL A 56 -0.58 -26.29 -6.23
N TYR A 57 -0.95 -25.04 -6.47
CA TYR A 57 -1.11 -24.52 -7.82
C TYR A 57 0.24 -24.55 -8.56
N LYS A 58 0.19 -25.03 -9.80
CA LYS A 58 1.31 -25.00 -10.75
C LYS A 58 0.77 -24.67 -12.13
N GLN A 59 1.45 -23.76 -12.83
CA GLN A 59 1.20 -23.59 -14.26
C GLN A 59 1.60 -24.89 -15.01
N PRO A 60 0.83 -25.33 -16.02
CA PRO A 60 1.13 -26.56 -16.76
C PRO A 60 2.40 -26.41 -17.60
N GLU A 61 3.10 -27.52 -17.83
CA GLU A 61 4.40 -27.54 -18.53
C GLU A 61 4.31 -27.00 -19.96
N SER A 62 3.16 -27.21 -20.62
CA SER A 62 2.86 -26.68 -21.96
C SER A 62 2.88 -25.14 -22.01
N LEU A 63 2.66 -24.47 -20.89
CA LEU A 63 2.80 -23.03 -20.76
C LEU A 63 4.17 -22.64 -20.21
N LYS A 64 4.69 -23.36 -19.20
CA LYS A 64 6.00 -23.06 -18.59
C LYS A 64 7.17 -23.10 -19.57
N SER A 65 7.10 -23.95 -20.59
CA SER A 65 8.12 -24.00 -21.64
C SER A 65 8.16 -22.74 -22.53
N GLN A 66 7.20 -21.82 -22.38
CA GLN A 66 7.12 -20.57 -23.13
C GLN A 66 7.53 -19.37 -22.28
N TRP A 67 8.61 -18.67 -22.65
CA TRP A 67 9.08 -17.45 -21.97
C TRP A 67 7.97 -16.41 -21.74
N ALA A 68 6.99 -16.33 -22.62
CA ALA A 68 5.86 -15.41 -22.46
C ALA A 68 4.94 -15.78 -21.28
N ALA A 69 4.89 -17.04 -20.85
CA ALA A 69 4.06 -17.48 -19.73
C ALA A 69 4.70 -17.26 -18.35
N HIS A 70 6.02 -17.04 -18.31
CA HIS A 70 6.74 -16.85 -17.06
C HIS A 70 6.33 -15.55 -16.36
N SER A 71 6.14 -15.64 -15.05
CA SER A 71 5.70 -14.52 -14.22
C SER A 71 6.90 -13.74 -13.67
N TYR A 72 7.53 -12.91 -14.51
CA TYR A 72 8.66 -12.05 -14.09
C TYR A 72 8.24 -10.81 -13.30
N HIS A 73 6.99 -10.38 -13.44
CA HIS A 73 6.44 -9.30 -12.62
C HIS A 73 5.48 -9.85 -11.55
N GLY A 74 4.60 -10.77 -11.95
CA GLY A 74 3.77 -11.55 -11.03
C GLY A 74 4.56 -12.67 -10.34
N SER A 75 3.86 -13.62 -9.74
CA SER A 75 4.38 -14.96 -9.44
C SER A 75 3.22 -15.94 -9.28
N GLU A 76 3.43 -17.23 -9.52
CA GLU A 76 2.40 -18.25 -9.30
C GLU A 76 1.90 -18.21 -7.85
N GLU A 77 2.82 -18.04 -6.89
CA GLU A 77 2.51 -18.10 -5.47
C GLU A 77 1.60 -16.95 -5.01
N HIS A 78 1.89 -15.70 -5.39
CA HIS A 78 1.05 -14.59 -4.91
C HIS A 78 -0.19 -14.38 -5.79
N ASN A 79 -0.10 -14.63 -7.09
CA ASN A 79 -1.27 -14.47 -7.98
C ASN A 79 -2.35 -15.50 -7.68
N SER A 80 -1.99 -16.75 -7.35
CA SER A 80 -2.98 -17.76 -6.95
C SER A 80 -3.73 -17.37 -5.67
N ARG A 81 -3.03 -16.84 -4.67
CA ARG A 81 -3.66 -16.29 -3.47
C ARG A 81 -4.55 -15.09 -3.79
N ALA A 82 -4.13 -14.23 -4.71
CA ALA A 82 -4.92 -13.07 -5.14
C ALA A 82 -6.23 -13.47 -5.85
N VAL A 83 -6.23 -14.55 -6.64
CA VAL A 83 -7.47 -15.10 -7.21
C VAL A 83 -8.41 -15.54 -6.09
N ILE A 84 -7.95 -16.33 -5.11
CA ILE A 84 -8.81 -16.72 -3.98
C ILE A 84 -9.32 -15.48 -3.23
N ASN A 85 -8.43 -14.53 -2.91
CA ASN A 85 -8.79 -13.31 -2.19
C ASN A 85 -9.86 -12.49 -2.91
N ARG A 86 -9.83 -12.45 -4.25
CA ARG A 86 -10.85 -11.76 -5.07
C ARG A 86 -12.24 -12.38 -4.90
N TYR A 87 -12.35 -13.70 -4.84
CA TYR A 87 -13.64 -14.39 -4.85
C TYR A 87 -14.15 -14.78 -3.47
N LEU A 88 -13.26 -15.14 -2.54
CA LEU A 88 -13.60 -15.67 -1.21
C LEU A 88 -13.10 -14.78 -0.06
N GLY A 89 -12.30 -13.75 -0.35
CA GLY A 89 -11.70 -12.88 0.66
C GLY A 89 -10.46 -13.47 1.32
N TYR A 90 -10.01 -12.83 2.40
CA TYR A 90 -8.74 -13.10 3.04
C TYR A 90 -8.76 -14.29 4.02
N TRP A 91 -9.95 -14.70 4.46
CA TRP A 91 -10.13 -15.68 5.53
C TRP A 91 -10.23 -17.11 4.96
N ASP A 92 -9.55 -18.06 5.59
CA ASP A 92 -9.50 -19.46 5.17
C ASP A 92 -10.64 -20.33 5.75
N ALA A 93 -11.67 -19.70 6.32
CA ALA A 93 -12.82 -20.33 6.96
C ALA A 93 -12.52 -21.15 8.24
N ASN A 94 -11.27 -21.19 8.72
CA ASN A 94 -10.95 -21.78 10.01
C ASN A 94 -11.21 -20.76 11.15
N PRO A 95 -12.04 -21.07 12.17
CA PRO A 95 -12.28 -20.15 13.28
C PRO A 95 -11.00 -19.74 14.03
N ALA A 96 -9.96 -20.57 14.02
CA ALA A 96 -8.66 -20.24 14.64
C ALA A 96 -7.93 -19.05 13.99
N THR A 97 -8.30 -18.69 12.75
CA THR A 97 -7.69 -17.59 11.96
C THR A 97 -8.67 -16.42 11.74
N LEU A 98 -9.88 -16.47 12.30
CA LEU A 98 -10.90 -15.43 12.10
C LEU A 98 -10.56 -14.13 12.86
N ILE A 99 -10.14 -14.25 14.11
CA ILE A 99 -9.76 -13.12 14.99
C ILE A 99 -8.43 -13.47 15.71
N PRO A 100 -7.31 -13.62 14.97
CA PRO A 100 -6.05 -14.00 15.57
C PRO A 100 -5.45 -12.84 16.37
N LEU A 101 -4.61 -13.17 17.35
CA LEU A 101 -3.72 -12.19 17.97
C LEU A 101 -2.83 -11.53 16.92
N SER A 102 -2.46 -10.26 17.11
CA SER A 102 -1.46 -9.61 16.27
C SER A 102 -0.13 -10.41 16.34
N PRO A 103 0.70 -10.37 15.29
CA PRO A 103 1.99 -11.08 15.29
C PRO A 103 2.88 -10.73 16.49
N LYS A 104 2.96 -9.45 16.87
CA LYS A 104 3.72 -8.97 18.04
C LYS A 104 3.19 -9.48 19.38
N ASP A 105 1.88 -9.72 19.48
CA ASP A 105 1.23 -10.12 20.72
C ASP A 105 1.33 -11.65 20.92
N SER A 106 1.29 -12.42 19.83
CA SER A 106 1.41 -13.89 19.89
C SER A 106 2.86 -14.39 19.92
N ALA A 107 3.81 -13.64 19.37
CA ALA A 107 5.20 -14.08 19.22
C ALA A 107 5.89 -14.48 20.55
N PRO A 108 5.73 -13.75 21.69
CA PRO A 108 6.32 -14.16 22.96
C PRO A 108 5.92 -15.56 23.43
N LEU A 109 4.64 -15.95 23.24
CA LEU A 109 4.15 -17.28 23.59
C LEU A 109 4.87 -18.38 22.79
N TYR A 110 5.07 -18.17 21.47
CA TYR A 110 5.83 -19.11 20.65
C TYR A 110 7.28 -19.23 21.12
N VAL A 111 7.91 -18.12 21.52
CA VAL A 111 9.27 -18.13 22.03
C VAL A 111 9.38 -18.95 23.32
N GLU A 112 8.44 -18.74 24.26
CA GLU A 112 8.34 -19.51 25.49
C GLU A 112 8.17 -21.02 25.19
N MET A 113 7.18 -21.39 24.39
CA MET A 113 6.86 -22.78 24.06
C MET A 113 7.99 -23.51 23.31
N MET A 114 8.78 -22.79 22.51
CA MET A 114 9.94 -23.35 21.79
C MET A 114 11.21 -23.43 22.65
N GLY A 115 11.15 -23.06 23.93
CA GLY A 115 12.28 -23.15 24.87
C GLY A 115 13.24 -21.95 24.81
N GLY A 116 12.75 -20.79 24.37
CA GLY A 116 13.47 -19.52 24.39
C GLY A 116 14.35 -19.24 23.16
N SER A 117 14.81 -17.98 23.09
CA SER A 117 15.63 -17.42 21.99
C SER A 117 16.78 -18.32 21.55
N ALA A 118 17.56 -18.85 22.49
CA ALA A 118 18.72 -19.69 22.19
C ALA A 118 18.36 -20.99 21.44
N LYS A 119 17.25 -21.64 21.80
CA LYS A 119 16.78 -22.88 21.14
C LYS A 119 16.30 -22.59 19.73
N ILE A 120 15.55 -21.51 19.54
CA ILE A 120 15.08 -21.07 18.22
C ILE A 120 16.27 -20.72 17.33
N MET A 121 17.24 -19.96 17.83
CA MET A 121 18.44 -19.59 17.08
C MET A 121 19.25 -20.82 16.65
N ALA A 122 19.43 -21.81 17.53
CA ALA A 122 20.10 -23.05 17.18
C ALA A 122 19.34 -23.81 16.09
N LYS A 123 18.01 -23.94 16.21
CA LYS A 123 17.18 -24.63 15.23
C LYS A 123 17.11 -23.89 13.88
N GLY A 124 16.97 -22.57 13.92
CA GLY A 124 16.96 -21.71 12.73
C GLY A 124 18.25 -21.84 11.92
N LYS A 125 19.42 -21.79 12.59
CA LYS A 125 20.73 -22.04 11.94
C LYS A 125 20.83 -23.45 11.36
N GLN A 126 20.30 -24.46 12.05
CA GLN A 126 20.26 -25.83 11.54
C GLN A 126 19.42 -25.92 10.25
N LEU A 127 18.21 -25.36 10.25
CA LEU A 127 17.32 -25.35 9.08
C LEU A 127 17.91 -24.56 7.90
N TYR A 128 18.53 -23.40 8.18
CA TYR A 128 19.25 -22.61 7.20
C TYR A 128 20.36 -23.42 6.51
N LYS A 129 21.20 -24.13 7.30
CA LYS A 129 22.27 -24.99 6.76
C LYS A 129 21.74 -26.17 5.93
N GLN A 130 20.50 -26.59 6.16
CA GLN A 130 19.82 -27.64 5.38
C GLN A 130 19.14 -27.11 4.11
N GLY A 131 19.19 -25.80 3.85
CA GLY A 131 18.44 -25.17 2.75
C GLY A 131 16.93 -25.07 2.99
N LYS A 132 16.46 -25.33 4.21
CA LYS A 132 15.05 -25.28 4.60
C LYS A 132 14.63 -23.87 4.99
N TYR A 133 14.74 -22.95 4.04
CA TYR A 133 14.62 -21.52 4.31
C TYR A 133 13.22 -21.09 4.72
N ARG A 134 12.16 -21.71 4.18
CA ARG A 134 10.77 -21.35 4.53
C ARG A 134 10.44 -21.75 5.97
N GLU A 135 10.91 -22.92 6.41
CA GLU A 135 10.76 -23.40 7.78
C GLU A 135 11.62 -22.59 8.75
N ALA A 136 12.85 -22.23 8.36
CA ALA A 136 13.70 -21.36 9.16
C ALA A 136 13.05 -19.98 9.33
N MET A 137 12.51 -19.42 8.25
CA MET A 137 11.78 -18.15 8.24
C MET A 137 10.63 -18.16 9.23
N GLU A 138 9.82 -19.22 9.25
CA GLU A 138 8.64 -19.31 10.12
C GLU A 138 8.99 -19.13 11.60
N ILE A 139 10.01 -19.83 12.09
CA ILE A 139 10.37 -19.79 13.51
C ILE A 139 11.24 -18.58 13.88
N VAL A 140 12.16 -18.15 13.01
CA VAL A 140 13.04 -17.01 13.30
C VAL A 140 12.26 -15.70 13.20
N ASN A 141 11.28 -15.61 12.30
CA ASN A 141 10.39 -14.44 12.24
C ASN A 141 9.58 -14.27 13.54
N LYS A 142 9.08 -15.35 14.15
CA LYS A 142 8.43 -15.27 15.47
C LYS A 142 9.39 -14.70 16.52
N LEU A 143 10.66 -15.13 16.51
CA LEU A 143 11.66 -14.58 17.43
C LEU A 143 11.90 -13.08 17.21
N VAL A 144 11.99 -12.61 15.96
CA VAL A 144 12.16 -11.18 15.66
C VAL A 144 10.96 -10.34 16.11
N TYR A 145 9.73 -10.85 15.97
CA TYR A 145 8.55 -10.18 16.51
C TYR A 145 8.53 -10.12 18.04
N ALA A 146 8.98 -11.18 18.72
CA ALA A 146 9.04 -11.22 20.18
C ALA A 146 10.19 -10.37 20.76
N GLU A 147 11.34 -10.38 20.09
CA GLU A 147 12.58 -9.74 20.51
C GLU A 147 13.11 -8.81 19.42
N PRO A 148 12.44 -7.67 19.12
CA PRO A 148 12.80 -6.79 18.00
C PRO A 148 14.19 -6.15 18.10
N ASN A 149 14.76 -6.11 19.31
CA ASN A 149 16.12 -5.62 19.55
C ASN A 149 17.21 -6.72 19.47
N ASN A 150 16.83 -7.99 19.18
CA ASN A 150 17.78 -9.09 19.06
C ASN A 150 18.46 -9.07 17.68
N THR A 151 19.60 -8.38 17.59
CA THR A 151 20.38 -8.24 16.35
C THR A 151 20.73 -9.59 15.73
N ALA A 152 21.14 -10.58 16.54
CA ALA A 152 21.52 -11.90 16.01
C ALA A 152 20.34 -12.63 15.35
N ALA A 153 19.13 -12.50 15.89
CA ALA A 153 17.92 -13.06 15.27
C ALA A 153 17.55 -12.32 13.96
N LYS A 154 17.68 -10.99 13.95
CA LYS A 154 17.46 -10.18 12.73
C LYS A 154 18.46 -10.53 11.63
N ASP A 155 19.74 -10.69 11.96
CA ASP A 155 20.78 -11.08 11.00
C ASP A 155 20.50 -12.47 10.41
N LEU A 156 20.12 -13.44 11.25
CA LEU A 156 19.75 -14.78 10.77
C LEU A 156 18.51 -14.73 9.86
N LEU A 157 17.50 -13.94 10.22
CA LEU A 157 16.31 -13.78 9.38
C LEU A 157 16.65 -13.10 8.04
N ALA A 158 17.54 -12.12 8.06
CA ALA A 158 18.02 -11.47 6.86
C ALA A 158 18.75 -12.44 5.93
N ASP A 159 19.63 -13.31 6.46
CA ASP A 159 20.28 -14.37 5.68
C ASP A 159 19.25 -15.32 5.06
N ILE A 160 18.23 -15.72 5.84
CA ILE A 160 17.13 -16.58 5.36
C ILE A 160 16.38 -15.91 4.21
N PHE A 161 15.96 -14.65 4.38
CA PHE A 161 15.27 -13.89 3.33
C PHE A 161 16.15 -13.70 2.09
N GLU A 162 17.44 -13.44 2.26
CA GLU A 162 18.38 -13.30 1.16
C GLU A 162 18.46 -14.56 0.31
N GLN A 163 18.57 -15.73 0.93
CA GLN A 163 18.55 -17.02 0.22
C GLN A 163 17.22 -17.28 -0.49
N ILE A 164 16.09 -16.94 0.12
CA ILE A 164 14.78 -17.02 -0.54
C ILE A 164 14.76 -16.10 -1.76
N GLY A 165 15.18 -14.84 -1.59
CA GLY A 165 15.22 -13.84 -2.67
C GLY A 165 16.10 -14.27 -3.84
N TYR A 166 17.24 -14.94 -3.59
CA TYR A 166 18.10 -15.47 -4.64
C TYR A 166 17.44 -16.57 -5.49
N GLN A 167 16.47 -17.29 -4.93
CA GLN A 167 15.75 -18.37 -5.62
C GLN A 167 14.49 -17.90 -6.36
N LYS A 168 14.15 -16.61 -6.28
CA LYS A 168 12.93 -16.08 -6.90
C LYS A 168 13.21 -15.54 -8.30
N GLU A 169 12.51 -16.12 -9.27
CA GLU A 169 12.52 -15.68 -10.66
C GLU A 169 11.83 -14.32 -10.85
N SER A 170 10.80 -14.02 -10.05
CA SER A 170 10.09 -12.74 -10.07
C SER A 170 10.90 -11.64 -9.36
N PRO A 171 11.39 -10.60 -10.08
CA PRO A 171 11.96 -9.39 -9.49
C PRO A 171 11.14 -8.79 -8.34
N SER A 172 9.82 -8.75 -8.44
CA SER A 172 8.98 -8.19 -7.37
C SER A 172 9.11 -8.99 -6.08
N VAL A 173 9.02 -10.32 -6.15
CA VAL A 173 9.16 -11.19 -4.97
C VAL A 173 10.60 -11.18 -4.45
N ARG A 174 11.59 -11.23 -5.35
CA ARG A 174 13.01 -11.10 -5.01
C ARG A 174 13.26 -9.82 -4.22
N ASN A 175 12.82 -8.68 -4.75
CA ASN A 175 13.06 -7.37 -4.16
C ASN A 175 12.37 -7.21 -2.80
N SER A 176 11.18 -7.82 -2.59
CA SER A 176 10.55 -7.82 -1.27
C SER A 176 11.40 -8.51 -0.20
N PHE A 177 11.93 -9.71 -0.50
CA PHE A 177 12.79 -10.43 0.44
C PHE A 177 14.13 -9.72 0.67
N LEU A 178 14.77 -9.22 -0.40
CA LEU A 178 16.04 -8.51 -0.28
C LEU A 178 15.90 -7.15 0.42
N GLY A 179 14.79 -6.44 0.20
CA GLY A 179 14.47 -5.20 0.91
C GLY A 179 14.28 -5.44 2.41
N ALA A 180 13.52 -6.47 2.79
CA ALA A 180 13.37 -6.84 4.20
C ALA A 180 14.70 -7.28 4.84
N ALA A 181 15.53 -8.04 4.12
CA ALA A 181 16.87 -8.42 4.58
C ALA A 181 17.77 -7.19 4.79
N TYR A 182 17.70 -6.21 3.89
CA TYR A 182 18.41 -4.94 4.04
C TYR A 182 17.96 -4.19 5.30
N GLU A 183 16.65 -4.03 5.50
CA GLU A 183 16.10 -3.31 6.67
C GLU A 183 16.44 -3.99 7.99
N LEU A 184 16.41 -5.32 8.04
CA LEU A 184 16.78 -6.08 9.25
C LEU A 184 18.23 -5.81 9.68
N ARG A 185 19.15 -5.71 8.70
CA ARG A 185 20.59 -5.48 8.90
C ARG A 185 20.94 -4.01 9.16
N HIS A 186 20.27 -3.07 8.48
CA HIS A 186 20.69 -1.67 8.43
C HIS A 186 19.66 -0.67 9.00
N GLY A 187 18.45 -1.14 9.30
CA GLY A 187 17.31 -0.28 9.56
C GLY A 187 16.64 0.23 8.28
N MET A 188 15.54 0.94 8.44
CA MET A 188 14.80 1.55 7.32
C MET A 188 15.70 2.52 6.53
N PRO A 189 15.65 2.53 5.19
CA PRO A 189 16.37 3.49 4.39
C PRO A 189 16.06 4.93 4.82
N SER A 190 17.11 5.73 5.02
CA SER A 190 16.99 7.17 5.24
C SER A 190 17.19 7.91 3.91
N GLY A 191 16.41 8.97 3.67
CA GLY A 191 16.49 9.73 2.43
C GLY A 191 15.18 10.45 2.10
N ALA A 192 15.17 11.19 0.99
CA ALA A 192 13.97 11.84 0.51
C ALA A 192 12.95 10.79 0.05
N SER A 193 11.75 10.81 0.64
CA SER A 193 10.65 9.98 0.15
C SER A 193 10.24 10.40 -1.27
N PRO A 194 9.85 9.46 -2.13
CA PRO A 194 9.26 9.79 -3.43
C PRO A 194 8.08 10.74 -3.27
N LYS A 195 8.03 11.82 -4.04
CA LYS A 195 6.90 12.75 -4.06
C LYS A 195 5.89 12.27 -5.10
N THR A 196 4.72 11.84 -4.67
CA THR A 196 3.67 11.30 -5.57
C THR A 196 2.64 12.35 -6.00
N ASN A 197 2.69 13.57 -5.44
CA ASN A 197 1.69 14.62 -5.64
C ASN A 197 2.21 15.74 -6.56
N GLY A 198 2.71 15.39 -7.75
CA GLY A 198 3.11 16.39 -8.74
C GLY A 198 1.94 17.29 -9.18
N PRO A 199 2.21 18.48 -9.76
CA PRO A 199 1.15 19.41 -10.18
C PRO A 199 0.09 18.79 -11.09
N ASP A 200 0.49 17.91 -12.02
CA ASP A 200 -0.45 17.23 -12.93
C ASP A 200 -1.39 16.26 -12.20
N MET A 201 -0.87 15.53 -11.19
CA MET A 201 -1.68 14.64 -10.37
C MET A 201 -2.71 15.43 -9.55
N ILE A 202 -2.31 16.58 -8.99
CA ILE A 202 -3.22 17.45 -8.23
C ILE A 202 -4.31 18.07 -9.11
N ARG A 203 -3.97 18.46 -10.35
CA ARG A 203 -4.96 18.93 -11.34
C ARG A 203 -5.94 17.85 -11.75
N ALA A 204 -5.45 16.63 -11.97
CA ALA A 204 -6.29 15.49 -12.35
C ALA A 204 -7.14 14.96 -11.18
N MET A 205 -6.76 15.24 -9.92
CA MET A 205 -7.51 14.83 -8.73
C MET A 205 -8.85 15.57 -8.66
N THR A 206 -9.94 14.81 -8.55
CA THR A 206 -11.27 15.39 -8.36
C THR A 206 -11.39 16.01 -6.97
N THR A 207 -12.23 17.05 -6.83
CA THR A 207 -12.52 17.68 -5.53
C THR A 207 -13.03 16.66 -4.51
N GLU A 208 -13.88 15.72 -4.95
CA GLU A 208 -14.40 14.62 -4.14
C GLU A 208 -13.30 13.69 -3.63
N LEU A 209 -12.37 13.28 -4.51
CA LEU A 209 -11.25 12.42 -4.11
C LEU A 209 -10.34 13.10 -3.08
N TRP A 210 -10.12 14.41 -3.22
CA TRP A 210 -9.38 15.19 -2.24
C TRP A 210 -10.11 15.29 -0.89
N LEU A 211 -11.42 15.55 -0.88
CA LEU A 211 -12.22 15.54 0.35
C LEU A 211 -12.22 14.16 1.03
N ASN A 212 -12.26 13.08 0.26
CA ASN A 212 -12.10 11.71 0.77
C ASN A 212 -10.71 11.50 1.37
N ALA A 213 -9.66 12.04 0.75
CA ALA A 213 -8.31 11.98 1.32
C ALA A 213 -8.20 12.74 2.65
N LEU A 214 -8.86 13.91 2.78
CA LEU A 214 -8.96 14.61 4.06
C LEU A 214 -9.67 13.77 5.12
N ALA A 215 -10.76 13.11 4.75
CA ALA A 215 -11.49 12.21 5.65
C ALA A 215 -10.63 11.03 6.12
N ILE A 216 -9.78 10.48 5.24
CA ILE A 216 -8.81 9.43 5.60
C ILE A 216 -7.72 9.97 6.53
N SER A 217 -7.26 11.20 6.32
CA SER A 217 -6.21 11.82 7.13
C SER A 217 -6.66 12.27 8.52
N MET A 218 -7.97 12.34 8.75
CA MET A 218 -8.57 12.79 10.00
C MET A 218 -8.37 11.75 11.13
N ASP A 219 -7.80 12.19 12.25
CA ASP A 219 -7.75 11.42 13.49
C ASP A 219 -9.13 11.44 14.18
N SER A 220 -9.83 10.31 14.14
CA SER A 220 -11.17 10.15 14.71
C SER A 220 -11.22 10.36 16.23
N LYS A 221 -10.11 10.16 16.95
CA LYS A 221 -10.04 10.42 18.40
C LYS A 221 -10.04 11.92 18.68
N LYS A 222 -9.33 12.71 17.87
CA LYS A 222 -9.36 14.18 17.98
C LYS A 222 -10.71 14.75 17.60
N ALA A 223 -11.42 14.10 16.67
CA ALA A 223 -12.73 14.52 16.20
C ALA A 223 -13.89 14.18 17.18
N ALA A 224 -13.61 13.53 18.31
CA ALA A 224 -14.63 13.10 19.26
C ALA A 224 -15.52 14.26 19.73
N GLY A 225 -16.84 14.11 19.54
CA GLY A 225 -17.84 15.11 19.92
C GLY A 225 -17.92 16.35 19.02
N MET A 226 -17.06 16.46 17.99
CA MET A 226 -17.20 17.52 17.00
C MET A 226 -18.41 17.28 16.11
N LYS A 227 -19.17 18.35 15.85
CA LYS A 227 -20.30 18.34 14.93
C LYS A 227 -20.36 19.66 14.18
N PHE A 228 -20.19 19.61 12.87
CA PHE A 228 -20.31 20.79 12.01
C PHE A 228 -20.62 20.41 10.57
N THR A 229 -21.18 21.36 9.84
CA THR A 229 -21.42 21.27 8.40
C THR A 229 -20.73 22.42 7.69
N ILE A 230 -19.90 22.09 6.70
CA ILE A 230 -19.19 23.03 5.82
C ILE A 230 -19.74 22.87 4.41
N ASN A 231 -20.24 23.96 3.85
CA ASN A 231 -20.51 24.06 2.42
C ASN A 231 -19.23 24.48 1.69
N LEU A 232 -18.82 23.74 0.66
CA LEU A 232 -17.74 24.12 -0.26
C LEU A 232 -18.34 24.41 -1.64
N SER A 233 -17.96 25.55 -2.23
CA SER A 233 -18.41 25.99 -3.56
C SER A 233 -17.22 26.43 -4.40
N THR A 234 -17.12 25.91 -5.63
CA THR A 234 -16.09 26.27 -6.61
C THR A 234 -16.71 26.91 -7.86
N PRO A 235 -16.82 28.26 -7.92
CA PRO A 235 -17.63 28.93 -8.94
C PRO A 235 -17.14 28.77 -10.39
N ASP A 236 -15.82 28.69 -10.60
CA ASP A 236 -15.19 28.58 -11.92
C ASP A 236 -15.52 27.27 -12.65
N ASN A 237 -15.82 26.19 -11.92
CA ASN A 237 -16.28 24.92 -12.50
C ASN A 237 -17.69 24.49 -12.04
N GLY A 238 -18.34 25.30 -11.19
CA GLY A 238 -19.70 25.09 -10.71
C GLY A 238 -19.88 23.95 -9.70
N GLU A 239 -18.80 23.33 -9.19
CA GLU A 239 -18.96 22.26 -8.20
C GLU A 239 -19.40 22.79 -6.84
N LYS A 240 -20.16 21.95 -6.15
CA LYS A 240 -20.73 22.21 -4.82
C LYS A 240 -20.62 20.96 -3.99
N PHE A 241 -20.27 21.09 -2.72
CA PHE A 241 -20.18 19.99 -1.78
C PHE A 241 -20.74 20.41 -0.42
N VAL A 242 -21.45 19.49 0.22
CA VAL A 242 -21.61 19.50 1.68
C VAL A 242 -20.50 18.62 2.26
N VAL A 243 -19.80 19.11 3.28
CA VAL A 243 -18.84 18.36 4.08
C VAL A 243 -19.38 18.34 5.51
N GLU A 244 -19.62 17.16 6.06
CA GLU A 244 -20.22 17.00 7.38
C GLU A 244 -19.29 16.20 8.30
N MET A 245 -19.02 16.78 9.48
CA MET A 245 -18.40 16.10 10.59
C MET A 245 -19.47 15.67 11.57
N SER A 246 -19.56 14.36 11.83
CA SER A 246 -20.44 13.78 12.83
C SER A 246 -19.91 12.41 13.23
N ASN A 247 -20.05 12.04 14.51
CA ASN A 247 -19.62 10.73 15.03
C ASN A 247 -18.15 10.40 14.73
N SER A 248 -17.26 11.39 14.78
CA SER A 248 -15.85 11.23 14.40
C SER A 248 -15.66 10.70 12.97
N ALA A 249 -16.60 11.00 12.07
CA ALA A 249 -16.54 10.70 10.65
C ALA A 249 -16.73 12.00 9.85
N LEU A 250 -15.85 12.19 8.87
CA LEU A 250 -15.95 13.25 7.88
C LEU A 250 -16.52 12.68 6.59
N THR A 251 -17.65 13.20 6.14
CA THR A 251 -18.30 12.78 4.90
C THR A 251 -18.44 13.97 3.96
N ASN A 252 -18.62 13.71 2.67
CA ASN A 252 -18.96 14.74 1.72
C ASN A 252 -19.98 14.25 0.69
N ILE A 253 -20.77 15.18 0.15
CA ILE A 253 -21.80 14.89 -0.86
C ILE A 253 -21.67 15.90 -2.01
N LYS A 254 -21.31 15.40 -3.19
CA LYS A 254 -21.21 16.21 -4.42
C LYS A 254 -22.57 16.69 -4.90
N GLY A 255 -22.65 17.95 -5.33
CA GLY A 255 -23.83 18.57 -5.92
C GLY A 255 -24.80 19.21 -4.92
N TYR A 256 -24.55 19.08 -3.62
CA TYR A 256 -25.43 19.58 -2.57
C TYR A 256 -24.81 20.74 -1.81
N GLN A 257 -25.68 21.50 -1.13
CA GLN A 257 -25.36 22.53 -0.14
C GLN A 257 -26.37 22.38 1.00
N ASP A 258 -25.90 22.45 2.24
CA ASP A 258 -26.77 22.52 3.40
C ASP A 258 -27.43 23.91 3.45
N LYS A 259 -28.67 23.98 3.93
CA LYS A 259 -29.41 25.24 4.04
C LYS A 259 -28.94 26.09 5.21
N ASN A 260 -28.42 25.47 6.26
CA ASN A 260 -27.97 26.06 7.51
C ASN A 260 -26.56 25.55 7.87
N PRO A 261 -25.56 25.74 7.00
CA PRO A 261 -24.20 25.29 7.29
C PRO A 261 -23.63 26.11 8.45
N ASN A 262 -22.72 25.52 9.22
CA ASN A 262 -21.91 26.31 10.15
C ASN A 262 -21.01 27.28 9.38
N LEU A 263 -20.47 26.83 8.24
CA LEU A 263 -19.53 27.59 7.43
C LEU A 263 -19.77 27.33 5.93
N THR A 264 -19.66 28.36 5.12
CA THR A 264 -19.53 28.25 3.65
C THR A 264 -18.16 28.74 3.23
N ILE A 265 -17.42 27.92 2.48
CA ILE A 265 -16.14 28.24 1.85
C ILE A 265 -16.37 28.36 0.36
N THR A 266 -16.13 29.54 -0.20
CA THR A 266 -16.16 29.77 -1.65
C THR A 266 -14.75 30.04 -2.15
N VAL A 267 -14.26 29.25 -3.10
CA VAL A 267 -12.92 29.38 -3.67
C VAL A 267 -12.94 28.81 -5.09
N ASN A 268 -12.28 29.42 -6.06
CA ASN A 268 -12.17 28.82 -7.39
C ASN A 268 -11.43 27.48 -7.32
N ARG A 269 -11.86 26.47 -8.09
CA ARG A 269 -11.21 25.17 -8.20
C ARG A 269 -9.73 25.33 -8.54
N SER A 270 -9.40 26.24 -9.46
CA SER A 270 -8.02 26.58 -9.85
C SER A 270 -7.15 27.12 -8.71
N ASP A 271 -7.74 27.79 -7.72
CA ASP A 271 -7.02 28.21 -6.51
C ASP A 271 -7.02 27.11 -5.44
N LEU A 272 -8.09 26.31 -5.36
CA LEU A 272 -8.15 25.12 -4.51
C LEU A 272 -7.05 24.10 -4.89
N GLU A 273 -6.72 23.93 -6.17
CA GLU A 273 -5.58 23.09 -6.63
C GLU A 273 -4.27 23.45 -5.91
N LYS A 274 -4.03 24.74 -5.68
CA LYS A 274 -2.82 25.20 -5.02
C LYS A 274 -2.82 24.82 -3.54
N VAL A 275 -3.99 24.80 -2.90
CA VAL A 275 -4.14 24.30 -1.52
C VAL A 275 -3.99 22.77 -1.48
N MET A 276 -4.62 22.06 -2.42
CA MET A 276 -4.52 20.60 -2.53
C MET A 276 -3.08 20.12 -2.73
N GLY A 277 -2.30 20.85 -3.54
CA GLY A 277 -0.88 20.63 -3.74
C GLY A 277 0.02 21.27 -2.69
N GLY A 278 -0.57 21.91 -1.68
CA GLY A 278 0.11 22.59 -0.57
C GLY A 278 1.07 23.71 -0.94
N GLN A 279 0.84 24.36 -2.08
CA GLN A 279 1.57 25.53 -2.57
C GLN A 279 1.11 26.84 -1.89
N THR A 280 -0.10 26.83 -1.29
CA THR A 280 -0.68 27.96 -0.56
C THR A 280 -1.64 27.44 0.51
N THR A 281 -2.12 28.33 1.37
CA THR A 281 -3.15 28.02 2.38
C THR A 281 -4.45 28.76 2.10
N PHE A 282 -5.54 28.30 2.72
CA PHE A 282 -6.83 29.01 2.66
C PHE A 282 -6.74 30.43 3.24
N GLU A 283 -5.95 30.65 4.29
CA GLU A 283 -5.72 31.96 4.89
C GLU A 283 -5.07 32.92 3.91
N LYS A 284 -4.05 32.46 3.18
CA LYS A 284 -3.36 33.27 2.18
C LYS A 284 -4.31 33.62 1.02
N LEU A 285 -5.06 32.64 0.51
CA LEU A 285 -6.07 32.90 -0.51
C LEU A 285 -7.16 33.86 -0.03
N GLN A 286 -7.56 33.79 1.24
CA GLN A 286 -8.52 34.71 1.82
C GLN A 286 -7.97 36.14 1.92
N ALA A 287 -6.70 36.31 2.35
CA ALA A 287 -6.04 37.61 2.37
C ALA A 287 -5.88 38.22 0.96
N GLU A 288 -5.72 37.38 -0.06
CA GLU A 288 -5.69 37.78 -1.48
C GLU A 288 -7.08 38.01 -2.09
N GLY A 289 -8.17 37.79 -1.33
CA GLY A 289 -9.55 37.93 -1.83
C GLY A 289 -10.00 36.81 -2.79
N LYS A 290 -9.28 35.69 -2.85
CA LYS A 290 -9.56 34.52 -3.72
C LYS A 290 -10.34 33.41 -3.03
N ALA A 291 -10.39 33.41 -1.69
CA ALA A 291 -11.23 32.53 -0.90
C ALA A 291 -12.09 33.35 0.06
N GLN A 292 -13.35 32.96 0.21
CA GLN A 292 -14.31 33.59 1.12
C GLN A 292 -14.82 32.58 2.12
N PHE A 293 -14.87 32.99 3.39
CA PHE A 293 -15.45 32.23 4.50
C PHE A 293 -16.67 32.99 5.02
N THR A 294 -17.85 32.36 4.96
CA THR A 294 -19.11 32.94 5.42
C THR A 294 -19.72 32.03 6.49
N GLY A 295 -19.81 32.51 7.72
CA GLY A 295 -20.27 31.73 8.88
C GLY A 295 -19.18 31.55 9.94
N ASP A 296 -19.30 30.50 10.76
CA ASP A 296 -18.41 30.20 11.87
C ASP A 296 -17.14 29.46 11.40
N ARG A 297 -16.00 30.19 11.40
CA ARG A 297 -14.68 29.66 11.04
C ARG A 297 -14.24 28.48 11.93
N LYS A 298 -14.80 28.35 13.13
CA LYS A 298 -14.48 27.26 14.07
C LYS A 298 -14.64 25.88 13.43
N ALA A 299 -15.59 25.69 12.53
CA ALA A 299 -15.77 24.42 11.81
C ALA A 299 -14.51 24.02 11.01
N PHE A 300 -13.91 24.97 10.30
CA PHE A 300 -12.67 24.74 9.54
C PHE A 300 -11.47 24.50 10.48
N ASP A 301 -11.36 25.25 11.56
CA ASP A 301 -10.25 25.09 12.51
C ASP A 301 -10.33 23.76 13.27
N GLN A 302 -11.55 23.33 13.63
CA GLN A 302 -11.80 22.00 14.17
C GLN A 302 -11.39 20.92 13.16
N LEU A 303 -11.85 20.99 11.91
CA LEU A 303 -11.41 20.06 10.86
C LEU A 303 -9.89 20.00 10.77
N ARG A 304 -9.23 21.16 10.61
CA ARG A 304 -7.77 21.25 10.49
C ARG A 304 -7.04 20.59 11.66
N SER A 305 -7.52 20.80 12.89
CA SER A 305 -6.91 20.27 14.11
C SER A 305 -6.91 18.74 14.18
N THR A 306 -7.79 18.09 13.41
CA THR A 306 -7.92 16.63 13.35
C THR A 306 -7.03 15.98 12.29
N LEU A 307 -6.58 16.74 11.29
CA LEU A 307 -5.81 16.19 10.17
C LEU A 307 -4.42 15.72 10.61
N THR A 308 -4.01 14.58 10.09
CA THR A 308 -2.71 13.96 10.32
C THR A 308 -1.93 13.91 9.02
N THR A 309 -0.72 14.45 9.04
CA THR A 309 0.22 14.27 7.92
C THR A 309 0.83 12.87 8.00
N PHE A 310 0.57 12.04 7.00
CA PHE A 310 1.17 10.72 6.91
C PHE A 310 2.59 10.79 6.35
N THR A 311 3.51 10.10 7.02
CA THR A 311 4.88 9.88 6.54
C THR A 311 5.05 8.39 6.22
N PRO A 312 5.73 8.03 5.11
CA PRO A 312 5.98 6.64 4.76
C PRO A 312 7.17 6.05 5.57
N ASP A 313 7.23 6.32 6.88
CA ASP A 313 8.30 5.93 7.80
C ASP A 313 7.84 4.88 8.82
N PHE A 314 6.84 4.07 8.46
CA PHE A 314 6.33 2.99 9.29
C PHE A 314 7.20 1.72 9.13
N GLU A 315 7.40 0.99 10.23
CA GLU A 315 8.14 -0.27 10.20
C GLU A 315 7.39 -1.33 9.41
N LEU A 316 8.10 -1.98 8.48
CA LEU A 316 7.65 -3.24 7.88
C LEU A 316 8.09 -4.44 8.73
N MET A 317 9.36 -4.45 9.14
CA MET A 317 9.93 -5.45 10.04
C MET A 317 10.17 -4.86 11.44
N PRO A 318 9.83 -5.56 12.54
CA PRO A 318 10.02 -5.05 13.90
C PRO A 318 11.48 -4.68 14.21
N GLY A 319 11.70 -3.53 14.85
CA GLY A 319 13.03 -3.11 15.31
C GLY A 319 13.96 -2.63 14.19
N THR A 320 13.37 -2.09 13.12
CA THR A 320 14.09 -1.52 11.97
C THR A 320 13.96 0.00 11.87
N LYS A 321 12.99 0.62 12.55
CA LYS A 321 12.90 2.07 12.64
C LYS A 321 14.05 2.62 13.49
N ALA A 322 14.64 3.71 13.03
CA ALA A 322 15.67 4.41 13.76
C ALA A 322 15.15 4.86 15.13
N LYS A 323 15.92 4.63 16.20
CA LYS A 323 15.58 5.05 17.57
C LYS A 323 15.49 6.58 17.74
N LYS A 324 16.07 7.35 16.81
CA LYS A 324 16.01 8.80 16.77
C LYS A 324 15.03 9.19 15.67
N ALA A 325 13.87 9.72 16.06
CA ALA A 325 12.95 10.31 15.10
C ALA A 325 13.71 11.35 14.27
N LEU A 326 13.54 11.33 12.95
CA LEU A 326 13.80 12.53 12.16
C LEU A 326 13.03 13.67 12.83
N PRO A 327 13.62 14.87 12.97
CA PRO A 327 12.90 15.98 13.56
C PRO A 327 11.55 16.06 12.86
N ALA A 328 10.46 15.99 13.63
CA ALA A 328 9.14 16.26 13.11
C ALA A 328 9.26 17.54 12.30
N GLN A 329 8.80 17.54 11.04
CA GLN A 329 8.69 18.80 10.31
C GLN A 329 7.84 19.71 11.20
N GLN A 330 8.49 20.70 11.81
CA GLN A 330 7.89 21.60 12.80
C GLN A 330 6.60 22.16 12.21
N ASN A 331 5.47 21.99 12.93
CA ASN A 331 4.22 22.72 12.76
C ASN A 331 4.01 23.34 11.38
N LYS A 332 3.98 22.51 10.34
CA LYS A 332 3.47 22.94 9.03
C LYS A 332 1.98 22.74 9.06
N ASP A 333 1.24 23.70 8.50
CA ASP A 333 -0.18 23.54 8.27
C ASP A 333 -0.40 22.17 7.59
N PRO A 334 -1.35 21.32 8.00
CA PRO A 334 -1.62 20.05 7.30
C PRO A 334 -1.98 20.26 5.82
N PHE A 335 -2.36 21.48 5.43
CA PHE A 335 -2.54 21.89 4.03
C PHE A 335 -1.26 22.41 3.36
N GLU A 336 -0.16 22.62 4.08
CA GLU A 336 1.13 23.04 3.54
C GLU A 336 1.95 21.80 3.12
N ALA A 337 2.35 21.76 1.85
CA ALA A 337 3.27 20.75 1.36
C ALA A 337 4.71 21.26 1.50
N PRO A 338 5.70 20.37 1.77
CA PRO A 338 7.09 20.75 1.64
C PRO A 338 7.39 21.25 0.20
N PRO A 339 8.32 22.21 0.01
CA PRO A 339 8.63 22.79 -1.29
C PRO A 339 8.86 21.72 -2.35
N ILE A 340 8.42 21.95 -3.59
CA ILE A 340 8.67 21.06 -4.72
C ILE A 340 10.18 20.79 -4.76
N ALA A 341 10.58 19.51 -4.79
CA ALA A 341 12.00 19.20 -4.90
C ALA A 341 12.41 19.62 -6.31
N ASN A 342 13.53 20.34 -6.42
CA ASN A 342 14.07 20.62 -7.73
C ASN A 342 14.48 19.27 -8.36
N SER A 343 13.75 18.85 -9.40
CA SER A 343 14.07 17.66 -10.18
C SER A 343 14.99 17.97 -11.35
N ASP A 344 15.43 19.21 -11.48
CA ASP A 344 16.53 19.58 -12.35
C ASP A 344 17.75 18.87 -11.76
N GLY A 345 18.15 17.75 -12.36
CA GLY A 345 19.33 16.97 -11.96
C GLY A 345 20.64 17.72 -12.24
N ALA A 346 20.75 18.96 -11.77
CA ALA A 346 21.91 19.82 -11.82
C ALA A 346 22.68 19.77 -10.49
#